data_AF-A0A435U4N4-F1
#
_entry.id   AF-A0A435U4N4-F1
#
_cell.length_a   1.000
_cell.length_b   1.000
_cell.length_c   1.000
_cell.angle_alpha   90.00
_cell.angle_beta   90.00
_cell.angle_gamma   90.00
#
_symmetry.space_group_name_H-M   'P 1'
#
loop_
_entity.id
_entity.type
_entity.pdbx_description
1 polymer ?
#
loop_
_entity_poly.entity_id
_entity_poly.type
_entity_poly.pdbx_seq_one_letter_code
_entity_poly.pdbx_strand_id
1 'polypeptide(L)' 'MDAMAGLGSVPAPTHQAKEFLAYETECRNVLKPLLAGLLDMAEAAGWNRRTAASALMFLAAQQVSATSEVSAGSG' A
#
# COMPACT_ATOMS: atom_id res chain seq x y z
N MET A 1 -23.85 1.66 0.90
CA MET A 1 -22.95 2.50 0.08
C MET A 1 -21.56 1.94 0.28
N ASP A 2 -21.09 1.18 -0.70
CA ASP A 2 -19.83 0.45 -0.65
C ASP A 2 -18.66 1.42 -0.56
N ALA A 3 -18.08 1.57 0.63
CA ALA A 3 -16.89 2.39 0.89
C ALA A 3 -15.67 1.98 0.03
N MET A 4 -15.74 0.82 -0.65
CA MET A 4 -14.66 0.29 -1.49
C MET A 4 -14.47 1.02 -2.83
N ALA A 5 -15.40 1.88 -3.25
CA ALA A 5 -15.37 2.49 -4.59
C ALA A 5 -14.39 3.66 -4.77
N GLY A 6 -13.66 4.09 -3.73
CA GLY A 6 -12.98 5.40 -3.72
C GLY A 6 -11.48 5.43 -4.03
N LEU A 7 -10.77 4.30 -4.07
CA LEU A 7 -9.30 4.32 -4.10
C LEU A 7 -8.66 4.33 -5.50
N GLY A 8 -9.44 4.42 -6.58
CA GLY A 8 -8.89 4.56 -7.94
C GLY A 8 -7.92 3.44 -8.37
N SER A 9 -7.26 3.64 -9.52
CA SER A 9 -6.22 2.72 -10.04
C SER A 9 -4.83 3.30 -9.80
N VAL A 10 -3.86 2.44 -9.50
CA VAL A 10 -2.44 2.81 -9.44
C VAL A 10 -1.90 2.87 -10.88
N PRO A 11 -1.44 4.02 -11.40
CA PRO A 11 -0.80 4.10 -12.71
C PRO A 11 0.50 3.30 -12.77
N ALA A 12 0.86 2.84 -13.97
CA ALA A 12 2.14 2.17 -14.20
C ALA A 12 3.31 3.14 -13.98
N PRO A 13 4.47 2.67 -13.47
CA PRO A 13 5.65 3.51 -13.29
C PRO A 13 6.15 4.09 -14.61
N THR A 14 6.57 5.36 -14.58
CA THR A 14 7.27 6.02 -15.69
C THR A 14 8.78 5.87 -15.60
N HIS A 15 9.36 5.72 -14.41
CA HIS A 15 10.78 5.42 -14.23
C HIS A 15 11.05 3.92 -14.13
N GLN A 16 12.25 3.48 -14.50
CA GLN A 16 12.66 2.10 -14.30
C GLN A 16 13.08 1.86 -12.85
N ALA A 17 12.90 0.63 -12.34
CA ALA A 17 13.31 0.27 -10.97
C ALA A 17 14.81 0.51 -10.66
N LYS A 18 15.68 0.49 -11.69
CA LYS A 18 17.11 0.82 -11.54
C LYS A 18 17.36 2.30 -11.20
N GLU A 19 16.41 3.17 -11.51
CA GLU A 19 16.45 4.61 -11.21
C GLU A 19 15.89 4.84 -9.80
N PHE A 20 16.54 4.22 -8.81
CA PHE A 20 16.00 3.98 -7.47
C PHE A 20 15.30 5.21 -6.86
N LEU A 21 15.96 6.37 -6.82
CA LEU A 21 15.39 7.58 -6.20
C LEU A 21 14.15 8.11 -6.95
N ALA A 22 14.16 8.09 -8.28
CA ALA A 22 13.05 8.59 -9.09
C ALA A 22 11.86 7.63 -9.03
N TYR A 23 12.12 6.33 -9.17
CA TYR A 23 11.13 5.27 -9.03
C TYR A 23 10.46 5.26 -7.65
N GLU A 24 11.27 5.37 -6.59
CA GLU A 24 10.80 5.36 -5.20
C GLU A 24 9.96 6.61 -4.88
N THR A 25 10.41 7.79 -5.36
CA THR A 25 9.65 9.03 -5.20
C THR A 25 8.32 9.01 -5.95
N GLU A 26 8.33 8.52 -7.19
CA GLU A 26 7.11 8.33 -7.99
C GLU A 26 6.13 7.40 -7.29
N CYS A 27 6.60 6.23 -6.85
CA CYS A 27 5.80 5.25 -6.13
C CYS A 27 5.14 5.87 -4.88
N ARG A 28 5.91 6.60 -4.05
CA ARG A 28 5.35 7.29 -2.88
C ARG A 28 4.29 8.31 -3.26
N ASN A 29 4.52 9.11 -4.31
CA ASN A 29 3.59 10.15 -4.73
C ASN A 29 2.25 9.55 -5.17
N VAL A 30 2.29 8.43 -5.89
CA VAL A 30 1.09 7.71 -6.34
C VAL A 30 0.35 7.07 -5.16
N LEU A 31 1.07 6.41 -4.24
CA LEU A 31 0.44 5.68 -3.13
C LEU A 31 -0.05 6.56 -1.98
N LYS A 32 0.55 7.74 -1.78
CA LYS A 32 0.21 8.67 -0.70
C LYS A 32 -1.28 9.02 -0.61
N PRO A 33 -1.98 9.47 -1.68
CA PRO A 33 -3.40 9.78 -1.60
C PRO A 33 -4.27 8.55 -1.31
N LEU A 34 -3.87 7.37 -1.81
CA LEU A 34 -4.60 6.12 -1.59
C LEU A 34 -4.51 5.68 -0.13
N LEU A 35 -3.31 5.74 0.44
CA LEU A 35 -3.09 5.44 1.86
C LEU A 35 -3.86 6.42 2.76
N ALA A 36 -3.88 7.71 2.41
CA ALA A 36 -4.65 8.71 3.15
C ALA A 36 -6.16 8.38 3.14
N GLY A 37 -6.72 8.06 1.97
CA GLY A 37 -8.13 7.68 1.85
C GLY A 37 -8.48 6.41 2.64
N LEU A 38 -7.60 5.41 2.65
CA LEU A 38 -7.80 4.20 3.45
C LEU A 38 -7.80 4.48 4.96
N LEU A 39 -6.91 5.36 5.42
CA LEU A 39 -6.88 5.81 6.81
C LEU A 39 -8.12 6.63 7.18
N ASP A 40 -8.59 7.50 6.29
CA ASP A 40 -9.81 8.29 6.47
C ASP A 40 -11.04 7.39 6.59
N MET A 41 -11.13 6.33 5.77
CA MET A 41 -12.21 5.35 5.85
C MET A 41 -12.17 4.56 7.17
N ALA A 42 -10.98 4.16 7.62
CA ALA A 42 -10.83 3.50 8.91
C ALA A 42 -11.26 4.41 10.06
N GLU A 43 -10.85 5.67 10.04
CA GLU A 43 -11.23 6.66 11.06
C GLU A 43 -12.73 6.95 11.05
N ALA A 44 -13.35 7.09 9.87
CA ALA A 44 -14.79 7.27 9.72
C ALA A 44 -15.61 6.07 10.25
N ALA A 45 -15.05 4.86 10.18
CA ALA A 45 -15.63 3.66 10.78
C ALA A 45 -15.40 3.58 12.31
N GLY A 46 -14.73 4.55 12.92
CA GLY A 46 -14.49 4.65 14.37
C GLY A 46 -13.13 4.12 14.83
N TRP A 47 -12.23 3.71 13.93
CA TRP A 47 -10.91 3.23 14.32
C TRP A 47 -9.96 4.37 14.68
N ASN A 48 -9.04 4.12 15.61
CA ASN A 48 -7.94 5.05 15.85
C ASN A 48 -7.00 5.07 14.64
N ARG A 49 -6.76 6.26 14.08
CA ARG A 49 -5.93 6.44 12.88
C ARG A 49 -4.50 5.90 13.01
N ARG A 50 -3.86 6.04 14.19
CA ARG A 50 -2.50 5.50 14.41
C ARG A 50 -2.51 3.98 14.43
N THR A 51 -3.50 3.38 15.09
CA THR A 51 -3.66 1.92 15.12
C THR A 51 -3.91 1.36 13.72
N ALA A 52 -4.77 2.02 12.93
CA ALA A 52 -5.00 1.67 11.53
C ALA A 52 -3.70 1.74 10.71
N ALA A 53 -2.91 2.80 10.87
CA ALA A 53 -1.63 2.94 10.17
C ALA A 53 -0.63 1.82 10.53
N SER A 54 -0.47 1.50 11.82
CA SER A 54 0.41 0.40 12.24
C SER A 54 -0.07 -0.96 11.72
N ALA A 55 -1.39 -1.20 11.69
CA ALA A 55 -1.95 -2.42 11.15
C ALA A 55 -1.69 -2.55 9.64
N LEU A 56 -1.85 -1.46 8.89
CA LEU A 56 -1.55 -1.44 7.45
C LEU A 56 -0.07 -1.73 7.15
N MET A 57 0.85 -1.15 7.92
CA MET A 57 2.28 -1.46 7.79
C MET A 57 2.57 -2.94 8.05
N PHE A 58 1.99 -3.50 9.13
CA PHE A 58 2.15 -4.91 9.47
C PHE A 58 1.57 -5.84 8.40
N LEU A 59 0.40 -5.51 7.85
CA LEU A 59 -0.22 -6.28 6.76
C LEU A 59 0.63 -6.21 5.48
N ALA A 60 1.15 -5.03 5.12
CA ALA A 60 2.02 -4.88 3.95
C ALA A 60 3.30 -5.73 4.10
N ALA A 61 3.95 -5.69 5.26
CA ALA A 61 5.14 -6.49 5.52
C ALA A 61 4.86 -8.00 5.44
N GLN A 62 3.77 -8.46 6.05
CA GLN A 62 3.39 -9.88 6.00
C GLN A 62 3.12 -10.38 4.57
N GLN A 63 2.45 -9.59 3.74
CA GLN A 63 2.14 -9.98 2.36
C GLN A 63 3.42 -10.19 1.53
N VAL A 64 4.40 -9.30 1.69
CA VAL A 64 5.70 -9.42 1.01
C VAL A 64 6.47 -10.66 1.50
N SER A 65 6.45 -10.92 2.81
CA SER A 65 7.11 -12.11 3.38
C SER A 65 6.46 -13.42 2.94
N ALA A 66 5.13 -13.53 3.00
CA ALA A 66 4.39 -14.73 2.59
C ALA A 66 4.60 -15.05 1.10
N THR A 67 4.69 -14.02 0.25
CA THR A 67 4.99 -14.18 -1.18
C THR A 67 6.43 -14.67 -1.42
N SER A 68 7.35 -14.28 -0.54
CA SER A 68 8.75 -14.71 -0.59
C SER A 68 8.92 -16.20 -0.22
N GLU A 69 8.13 -16.70 0.74
CA GLU A 69 8.16 -18.11 1.16
C GLU A 69 7.60 -19.06 0.09
N VAL A 70 6.55 -18.66 -0.63
CA VAL A 70 5.99 -19.43 -1.76
C VAL A 70 6.98 -19.56 -2.91
N SER A 71 7.81 -18.53 -3.15
CA SER A 71 8.82 -18.55 -4.21
C SER A 71 10.03 -19.43 -3.88
N ALA A 72 10.29 -19.69 -2.59
CA ALA A 72 11.40 -20.54 -2.13
C ALA A 72 11.03 -22.03 -1.97
N GLY A 73 9.74 -22.37 -1.94
CA GLY A 73 9.24 -23.74 -1.76
C GLY A 73 9.03 -24.54 -3.06
N SER A 74 9.40 -23.99 -4.22
CA SER A 74 9.32 -24.66 -5.53
C SER A 74 10.73 -24.89 -6.07
N GLY A 75 11.49 -25.78 -5.43
CA GLY A 75 12.84 -26.19 -5.82
C GLY A 75 13.06 -27.68 -5.58
#